data_AF-A0A958P5X8-F1
#
_entry.id   AF-A0A958P5X8-F1
#
_cell.length_a   1.000
_cell.length_b   1.000
_cell.length_c   1.000
_cell.angle_alpha   90.00
_cell.angle_beta   90.00
_cell.angle_gamma   90.00
#
_symmetry.space_group_name_H-M   'P 1'
#
loop_
_entity.id
_entity.type
_entity.pdbx_description
1 polymer ?
#
loop_
_entity_poly.entity_id
_entity_poly.type
_entity_poly.pdbx_seq_one_letter_code
_entity_poly.pdbx_strand_id
1 'polypeptide(L)'
;MKIIFKTLFGSHLYGTQTENSDKDYKAVYMADIQDILLKKDKDTIQENTKTGNHFGVRNTKDDIDCEYIELRKFLRDAMNGQTYALDMLFAPPMFWIEYDDVWEGIRENMGKLLSKNVKPFIGYMEGIFKSHFKELK
;
A
#
# COMPACT_ATOMS: atom_id res chain seq x y z
N MET A 1 18.28 3.10 -1.36
CA MET A 1 16.89 2.62 -1.48
C MET A 1 16.65 2.15 -2.90
N LYS A 2 16.12 0.94 -3.08
CA LYS A 2 15.75 0.39 -4.40
C LYS A 2 14.25 0.11 -4.43
N ILE A 3 13.53 0.56 -5.46
CA ILE A 3 12.12 0.18 -5.66
C ILE A 3 12.07 -1.22 -6.26
N ILE A 4 11.24 -2.07 -5.68
CA ILE A 4 11.04 -3.47 -6.07
C ILE A 4 9.74 -3.62 -6.85
N PHE A 5 8.72 -2.87 -6.44
CA PHE A 5 7.40 -2.90 -7.04
C PHE A 5 6.71 -1.56 -6.84
N LYS A 6 5.94 -1.10 -7.81
CA LYS A 6 5.03 0.04 -7.71
C LYS A 6 3.77 -0.24 -8.50
N THR A 7 2.62 0.01 -7.90
CA THR A 7 1.31 -0.19 -8.51
C THR A 7 0.40 1.00 -8.26
N LEU A 8 -0.53 1.21 -9.18
CA LEU A 8 -1.72 2.01 -8.92
C LEU A 8 -2.55 1.31 -7.82
N PHE A 9 -3.11 2.09 -6.92
CA PHE A 9 -3.83 1.59 -5.75
C PHE A 9 -5.19 2.31 -5.59
N GLY A 10 -5.88 2.04 -4.49
CA GLY A 10 -7.10 2.76 -4.12
C GLY A 10 -8.25 2.53 -5.10
N SER A 11 -9.07 3.56 -5.30
CA SER A 11 -10.30 3.47 -6.11
C SER A 11 -10.03 2.98 -7.54
N HIS A 12 -8.88 3.34 -8.12
CA HIS A 12 -8.48 2.87 -9.44
C HIS A 12 -8.17 1.38 -9.50
N LEU A 13 -7.54 0.81 -8.47
CA LEU A 13 -7.27 -0.63 -8.40
C LEU A 13 -8.59 -1.43 -8.27
N TYR A 14 -9.55 -0.88 -7.54
CA TYR A 14 -10.85 -1.50 -7.30
C TYR A 14 -11.87 -1.25 -8.43
N GLY A 15 -11.57 -0.40 -9.41
CA GLY A 15 -12.51 -0.04 -10.46
C GLY A 15 -13.68 0.83 -9.98
N THR A 16 -13.52 1.49 -8.82
CA THR A 16 -14.52 2.35 -8.19
C THR A 16 -14.20 3.84 -8.33
N GLN A 17 -13.24 4.19 -9.18
CA GLN A 17 -12.83 5.57 -9.43
C GLN A 17 -13.96 6.39 -10.09
N THR A 18 -13.98 7.68 -9.79
CA THR A 18 -14.82 8.69 -10.44
C THR A 18 -13.93 9.69 -11.18
N GLU A 19 -14.53 10.63 -11.93
CA GLU A 19 -13.78 11.70 -12.61
C GLU A 19 -12.96 12.58 -11.66
N ASN A 20 -13.33 12.62 -10.37
CA ASN A 20 -12.66 13.40 -9.33
C ASN A 20 -11.73 12.55 -8.45
N SER A 21 -11.55 11.26 -8.75
CA SER A 21 -10.64 10.41 -7.98
C SER A 21 -9.18 10.84 -8.19
N ASP A 22 -8.45 10.92 -7.09
CA ASP A 22 -7.01 11.06 -7.03
C ASP A 22 -6.30 9.75 -7.36
N LYS A 23 -4.99 9.84 -7.62
CA LYS A 23 -4.17 8.68 -7.93
C LYS A 23 -3.34 8.28 -6.72
N ASP A 24 -3.78 7.20 -6.09
CA ASP A 24 -3.01 6.51 -5.06
C ASP A 24 -1.99 5.56 -5.68
N TYR A 25 -0.80 5.55 -5.13
CA TYR A 25 0.24 4.60 -5.46
C TYR A 25 0.74 3.90 -4.21
N LYS A 26 1.04 2.61 -4.34
CA LYS A 26 1.81 1.88 -3.35
C LYS A 26 3.04 1.27 -3.98
N ALA A 27 4.14 1.33 -3.26
CA ALA A 27 5.41 0.76 -3.67
C ALA A 27 6.00 -0.13 -2.59
N VAL A 28 6.70 -1.18 -3.00
CA VAL A 28 7.60 -1.93 -2.13
C VAL A 28 9.02 -1.50 -2.43
N TYR A 29 9.78 -1.15 -1.40
CA TYR A 29 11.17 -0.78 -1.54
C TYR A 29 12.08 -1.64 -0.66
N MET A 30 13.32 -1.82 -1.09
CA MET A 30 14.38 -2.45 -0.32
C MET A 30 15.29 -1.36 0.25
N ALA A 31 15.41 -1.32 1.58
CA ALA A 31 16.33 -0.42 2.28
C ALA A 31 17.79 -0.83 2.01
N ASP A 32 18.72 0.13 2.08
CA ASP A 32 20.13 -0.17 1.91
C ASP A 32 20.66 -0.92 3.13
N ILE A 33 21.59 -1.86 2.91
CA ILE A 33 22.17 -2.69 3.98
C ILE A 33 22.73 -1.82 5.12
N GLN A 34 23.37 -0.70 4.79
CA GLN A 34 23.90 0.23 5.78
C GLN A 34 22.80 0.82 6.67
N ASP A 35 21.66 1.22 6.10
CA ASP A 35 20.55 1.78 6.88
C ASP A 35 19.93 0.71 7.78
N ILE A 36 19.81 -0.53 7.29
CA ILE A 36 19.36 -1.68 8.08
C ILE A 36 20.28 -1.91 9.29
N LEU A 37 21.60 -1.95 9.05
CA LEU A 37 22.58 -2.18 10.12
C LEU A 37 22.60 -1.05 11.15
N LEU A 38 22.39 0.18 10.69
CA LEU A 38 22.35 1.36 11.55
C LEU A 38 20.97 1.63 12.16
N LYS A 39 19.95 0.79 11.86
CA LYS A 39 18.55 0.99 12.23
C LYS A 39 18.00 2.37 11.85
N LYS A 40 18.38 2.83 10.66
CA LYS A 40 17.90 4.08 10.03
C LYS A 40 16.84 3.81 8.96
N ASP A 41 16.64 2.55 8.61
CA ASP A 41 15.56 2.10 7.75
C ASP A 41 14.19 2.45 8.35
N LYS A 42 13.22 2.74 7.46
CA LYS A 42 11.86 3.07 7.85
C LYS A 42 10.91 1.99 7.38
N ASP A 43 9.96 1.61 8.20
CA ASP A 43 8.92 0.65 7.80
C ASP A 43 8.07 1.19 6.64
N THR A 44 7.73 2.48 6.69
CA THR A 44 6.90 3.17 5.70
C THR A 44 7.41 4.58 5.44
N ILE A 45 7.37 5.01 4.18
CA ILE A 45 7.61 6.39 3.74
C ILE A 45 6.38 6.87 2.98
N GLN A 46 5.95 8.10 3.23
CA GLN A 46 4.81 8.73 2.57
C GLN A 46 5.33 9.91 1.75
N GLU A 47 5.00 9.95 0.47
CA GLU A 47 5.29 11.08 -0.42
C GLU A 47 3.99 11.57 -1.03
N ASN A 48 3.63 12.81 -0.71
CA ASN A 48 2.41 13.43 -1.18
C ASN A 48 2.78 14.75 -1.89
N THR A 49 2.25 15.00 -3.07
CA THR A 49 2.54 16.24 -3.83
C THR A 49 1.68 17.42 -3.43
N LYS A 50 1.06 17.39 -2.24
CA LYS A 50 0.18 18.47 -1.75
C LYS A 50 0.86 19.82 -1.84
N THR A 51 0.43 20.62 -2.79
CA THR A 51 0.86 22.02 -2.91
C THR A 51 0.13 22.84 -1.85
N GLY A 52 0.60 22.77 -0.60
CA GLY A 52 0.10 23.58 0.52
C GLY A 52 -0.36 22.76 1.72
N ASN A 53 0.38 22.89 2.84
CA ASN A 53 0.01 22.37 4.16
C ASN A 53 -1.20 23.13 4.75
N HIS A 54 -2.38 23.02 4.14
CA HIS A 54 -3.60 23.60 4.68
C HIS A 54 -4.55 22.49 5.13
N PHE A 55 -4.77 22.40 6.45
CA PHE A 55 -5.78 21.53 7.05
C PHE A 55 -7.16 21.79 6.41
N GLY A 56 -7.77 20.76 5.81
CA GLY A 56 -9.14 20.82 5.29
C GLY A 56 -9.29 20.86 3.76
N VAL A 57 -8.19 20.85 2.98
CA VAL A 57 -8.27 20.79 1.52
C VAL A 57 -8.40 19.32 1.07
N ARG A 58 -9.47 19.01 0.33
CA ARG A 58 -9.68 17.71 -0.32
C ARG A 58 -8.65 17.53 -1.45
N ASN A 59 -8.17 16.31 -1.64
CA ASN A 59 -7.22 15.98 -2.70
C ASN A 59 -7.77 16.41 -4.07
N THR A 60 -6.91 16.97 -4.90
CA THR A 60 -7.17 17.31 -6.30
C THR A 60 -6.69 16.17 -7.20
N LYS A 61 -7.19 16.11 -8.44
CA LYS A 61 -6.78 15.09 -9.44
C LYS A 61 -5.27 15.11 -9.78
N ASP A 62 -4.59 16.21 -9.44
CA ASP A 62 -3.17 16.43 -9.70
C ASP A 62 -2.30 16.08 -8.47
N ASP A 63 -2.93 15.75 -7.33
CA ASP A 63 -2.23 15.24 -6.15
C ASP A 63 -1.89 13.76 -6.34
N ILE A 64 -0.62 13.44 -6.17
CA ILE A 64 -0.05 12.10 -6.22
C ILE A 64 0.33 11.74 -4.79
N ASP A 65 -0.38 10.76 -4.21
CA ASP A 65 -0.08 10.18 -2.92
C ASP A 65 0.60 8.82 -3.15
N CYS A 66 1.84 8.67 -2.69
CA CYS A 66 2.64 7.45 -2.85
C CYS A 66 3.14 6.95 -1.50
N GLU A 67 2.70 5.75 -1.13
CA GLU A 67 3.16 5.06 0.07
C GLU A 67 4.20 3.99 -0.30
N TYR A 68 5.39 4.10 0.27
CA TYR A 68 6.47 3.14 0.12
C TYR A 68 6.57 2.27 1.36
N ILE A 69 6.39 0.97 1.20
CA ILE A 69 6.49 -0.03 2.25
C ILE A 69 7.83 -0.76 2.12
N GLU A 70 8.58 -0.86 3.21
CA GLU A 70 9.84 -1.59 3.20
C GLU A 70 9.59 -3.10 3.03
N LEU A 71 10.43 -3.77 2.25
CA LEU A 71 10.26 -5.15 1.81
C LEU A 71 10.04 -6.14 2.96
N ARG A 72 10.82 -6.09 4.04
CA ARG A 72 10.68 -7.00 5.19
C ARG A 72 9.38 -6.74 5.93
N LYS A 73 8.92 -5.49 6.02
CA LYS A 73 7.58 -5.17 6.53
C LYS A 73 6.50 -5.72 5.61
N PHE A 74 6.59 -5.48 4.30
CA PHE A 74 5.62 -5.95 3.32
C PHE A 74 5.43 -7.47 3.40
N LEU A 75 6.53 -8.25 3.41
CA LEU A 75 6.48 -9.71 3.52
C LEU A 75 5.81 -10.16 4.83
N ARG A 76 6.12 -9.49 5.94
CA ARG A 76 5.50 -9.76 7.25
C ARG A 76 4.00 -9.48 7.22
N ASP A 77 3.60 -8.38 6.60
CA ASP A 77 2.21 -7.95 6.51
C ASP A 77 1.39 -8.86 5.59
N ALA A 78 1.96 -9.30 4.47
CA ALA A 78 1.37 -10.33 3.61
C ALA A 78 1.13 -11.63 4.38
N MET A 79 2.15 -12.15 5.09
CA MET A 79 2.03 -13.34 5.94
C MET A 79 1.00 -13.19 7.07
N ASN A 80 0.80 -11.96 7.54
CA ASN A 80 -0.20 -11.67 8.57
C ASN A 80 -1.62 -11.46 8.00
N GLY A 81 -1.79 -11.42 6.68
CA GLY A 81 -3.08 -11.20 6.02
C GLY A 81 -3.53 -9.73 6.04
N GLN A 82 -2.60 -8.78 6.09
CA GLN A 82 -2.93 -7.35 5.95
C GLN A 82 -3.52 -7.09 4.57
N THR A 83 -4.70 -6.44 4.53
CA THR A 83 -5.49 -6.27 3.30
C THR A 83 -4.71 -5.55 2.21
N TYR A 84 -4.04 -4.44 2.54
CA TYR A 84 -3.25 -3.70 1.56
C TYR A 84 -2.14 -4.53 0.91
N ALA A 85 -1.50 -5.42 1.68
CA ALA A 85 -0.42 -6.26 1.20
C ALA A 85 -0.95 -7.34 0.26
N LEU A 86 -2.13 -7.91 0.58
CA LEU A 86 -2.84 -8.83 -0.29
C LEU A 86 -3.29 -8.13 -1.59
N ASP A 87 -3.85 -6.92 -1.50
CA ASP A 87 -4.26 -6.13 -2.67
C ASP A 87 -3.08 -5.88 -3.61
N MET A 88 -1.91 -5.51 -3.06
CA MET A 88 -0.68 -5.35 -3.85
C MET A 88 -0.20 -6.67 -4.44
N LEU A 89 -0.18 -7.75 -3.65
CA LEU A 89 0.20 -9.07 -4.14
C LEU A 89 -0.66 -9.52 -5.31
N PHE A 90 -1.97 -9.28 -5.25
CA PHE A 90 -2.93 -9.70 -6.28
C PHE A 90 -3.24 -8.61 -7.33
N ALA A 91 -2.56 -7.46 -7.28
CA ALA A 91 -2.75 -6.38 -8.24
C ALA A 91 -2.56 -6.90 -9.67
N PRO A 92 -3.53 -6.67 -10.58
CA PRO A 92 -3.39 -7.04 -11.98
C PRO A 92 -2.19 -6.35 -12.67
N PRO A 93 -1.45 -7.04 -13.56
CA PRO A 93 -0.29 -6.46 -14.24
C PRO A 93 -0.55 -5.15 -15.01
N MET A 94 -1.78 -4.94 -15.48
CA MET A 94 -2.18 -3.68 -16.14
C MET A 94 -2.09 -2.44 -15.24
N PHE A 95 -2.01 -2.61 -13.91
CA PHE A 95 -1.84 -1.54 -12.93
C PHE A 95 -0.41 -1.42 -12.41
N TRP A 96 0.50 -2.30 -12.84
CA TRP A 96 1.90 -2.26 -12.45
C TRP A 96 2.60 -1.12 -13.20
N ILE A 97 3.41 -0.37 -12.47
CA ILE A 97 4.13 0.81 -12.98
C ILE A 97 5.62 0.51 -13.04
N GLU A 98 6.13 -0.16 -12.01
CA GLU A 98 7.51 -0.57 -11.88
C GLU A 98 7.54 -1.92 -11.17
N TYR A 99 8.39 -2.83 -11.61
CA TYR A 99 8.65 -4.10 -10.95
C TYR A 99 10.02 -4.64 -11.38
N ASP A 100 10.62 -5.47 -10.55
CA ASP A 100 11.88 -6.14 -10.85
C ASP A 100 11.80 -7.65 -10.57
N ASP A 101 12.92 -8.35 -10.79
CA ASP A 101 13.03 -9.80 -10.59
C ASP A 101 12.77 -10.23 -9.13
N VAL A 102 12.97 -9.33 -8.15
CA VAL A 102 12.66 -9.63 -6.75
C VAL A 102 11.15 -9.69 -6.56
N TRP A 103 10.39 -8.79 -7.19
CA TRP A 103 8.92 -8.86 -7.17
C TRP A 103 8.39 -10.12 -7.84
N GLU A 104 8.95 -10.51 -8.98
CA GLU A 104 8.58 -11.77 -9.65
C GLU A 104 8.85 -12.96 -8.73
N GLY A 105 10.02 -13.01 -8.07
CA GLY A 105 10.33 -14.05 -7.09
C GLY A 105 9.34 -14.11 -5.92
N ILE A 106 8.83 -12.95 -5.46
CA ILE A 106 7.77 -12.87 -4.45
C ILE A 106 6.46 -13.45 -4.98
N ARG A 107 6.07 -13.09 -6.21
CA ARG A 107 4.85 -13.56 -6.88
C ARG A 107 4.87 -15.07 -7.11
N GLU A 108 5.97 -15.61 -7.61
CA GLU A 108 6.16 -17.06 -7.80
C GLU A 108 6.05 -17.84 -6.49
N ASN A 109 6.45 -17.22 -5.38
CA ASN A 109 6.39 -17.81 -4.04
C ASN A 109 5.17 -17.34 -3.23
N MET A 110 4.21 -16.66 -3.84
CA MET A 110 3.07 -16.04 -3.14
C MET A 110 2.31 -17.03 -2.28
N GLY A 111 2.17 -18.29 -2.71
CA GLY A 111 1.52 -19.34 -1.93
C GLY A 111 2.11 -19.56 -0.53
N LYS A 112 3.38 -19.19 -0.30
CA LYS A 112 4.05 -19.23 1.02
C LYS A 112 3.74 -18.00 1.90
N LEU A 113 3.30 -16.91 1.28
CA LEU A 113 2.94 -15.66 1.94
C LEU A 113 1.46 -15.61 2.34
N LEU A 114 0.62 -16.44 1.73
CA LEU A 114 -0.81 -16.46 2.04
C LEU A 114 -1.08 -17.15 3.37
N SER A 115 -1.88 -16.50 4.20
CA SER A 115 -2.30 -16.99 5.52
C SER A 115 -3.82 -17.09 5.61
N LYS A 116 -4.31 -18.01 6.45
CA LYS A 116 -5.73 -18.09 6.81
C LYS A 116 -6.14 -17.05 7.87
N ASN A 117 -5.23 -16.17 8.27
CA ASN A 117 -5.50 -15.12 9.24
C ASN A 117 -6.37 -14.01 8.63
N VAL A 118 -7.69 -14.11 8.80
CA VAL A 118 -8.65 -13.10 8.35
C VAL A 118 -8.87 -11.96 9.36
N LYS A 119 -8.21 -11.99 10.53
CA LYS A 119 -8.40 -10.98 11.58
C LYS A 119 -8.14 -9.54 11.10
N PRO A 120 -7.10 -9.24 10.28
CA PRO A 120 -6.90 -7.88 9.78
C PRO A 120 -8.06 -7.39 8.94
N PHE A 121 -8.64 -8.25 8.09
CA PHE A 121 -9.82 -7.92 7.30
C PHE A 121 -11.04 -7.63 8.20
N ILE A 122 -11.29 -8.47 9.22
CA ILE A 122 -12.37 -8.21 10.19
C ILE A 122 -12.15 -6.86 10.89
N GLY A 123 -10.93 -6.58 11.34
CA GLY A 123 -10.59 -5.30 11.98
C GLY A 123 -10.81 -4.09 11.07
N TYR A 124 -10.48 -4.22 9.78
CA TYR A 124 -10.77 -3.20 8.78
C TYR A 124 -12.28 -2.95 8.64
N MET A 125 -13.09 -4.00 8.52
CA MET A 125 -14.55 -3.90 8.43
C MET A 125 -15.18 -3.29 9.69
N GLU A 126 -14.71 -3.68 10.87
CA GLU A 126 -15.14 -3.04 12.12
C GLU A 126 -14.80 -1.55 12.17
N GLY A 127 -13.64 -1.16 11.63
CA GLY A 127 -13.23 0.23 11.52
C GLY A 127 -14.19 1.05 10.67
N ILE A 128 -14.55 0.54 9.48
CA ILE A 128 -15.54 1.15 8.59
C ILE A 128 -16.91 1.26 9.27
N PHE A 129 -17.34 0.19 9.93
CA PHE A 129 -18.61 0.20 10.66
C PHE A 129 -18.60 1.27 11.76
N LYS A 130 -17.54 1.32 12.56
CA LYS A 130 -17.43 2.33 13.63
C LYS A 130 -17.39 3.76 13.09
N SER A 131 -16.79 4.02 11.93
CA SER A 131 -16.76 5.38 11.35
C SER A 131 -18.14 5.83 10.86
N HIS A 132 -18.88 4.95 10.17
CA HIS A 132 -20.20 5.30 9.61
C HIS A 132 -21.30 5.36 10.67
N PHE A 133 -21.23 4.53 11.72
CA PHE A 133 -22.30 4.40 12.71
C PHE A 133 -22.05 5.17 14.02
N LYS A 134 -20.87 5.80 14.20
CA LYS A 134 -20.66 6.78 15.29
C LYS A 134 -21.45 8.07 15.07
N GLU A 135 -21.84 8.38 13.83
CA GLU A 135 -22.61 9.58 13.48
C GLU A 135 -24.13 9.43 13.72
N LEU A 136 -24.59 8.26 14.17
CA LEU A 136 -26.01 7.95 14.42
C LEU A 136 -26.39 7.99 15.92
N LYS A 137 -25.54 8.54 16.79
CA LYS A 137 -25.82 8.79 18.21
C LYS A 137 -25.55 10.24 18.56
#